data_AF-A0A4S3J371-F1
#
_entry.id   AF-A0A4S3J371-F1
#
_cell.length_a   1.000
_cell.length_b   1.000
_cell.length_c   1.000
_cell.angle_alpha   90.00
_cell.angle_beta   90.00
_cell.angle_gamma   90.00
#
_symmetry.space_group_name_H-M   'P 1'
#
loop_
_entity.id
_entity.type
_entity.pdbx_description
1 polymer ?
#
loop_
_entity_poly.entity_id
_entity_poly.type
_entity_poly.pdbx_seq_one_letter_code
_entity_poly.pdbx_strand_id
1 'polypeptide(L)'
;MRERAECFHPLLRVIFTDALPDNHQPILSINLQDWHLPAVPSPHNLGGRVTVTGDAAHTMAMYRGEGFNHALLDDYYLTTAIEKIYDPAVPDIAEDIAAVQKSTIATFEDSARRRGAGAVKMCRDASFEVHEYETLSEASTVRQKRIL
;
A
#
# COMPACT_ATOMS: atom_id res chain seq x y z
N MET A 1 10.09 25.72 10.17
CA MET A 1 10.89 24.57 9.68
C MET A 1 12.39 24.79 9.87
N ARG A 2 12.94 25.98 9.62
CA ARG A 2 14.37 26.28 9.89
C ARG A 2 14.80 25.96 11.33
N GLU A 3 14.05 26.43 12.31
CA GLU A 3 14.28 26.13 13.74
C GLU A 3 14.23 24.62 14.04
N ARG A 4 13.23 23.90 13.50
CA ARG A 4 13.12 22.44 13.66
C ARG A 4 14.29 21.68 13.02
N ALA A 5 14.90 22.23 11.97
CA ALA A 5 16.02 21.62 11.27
C ALA A 5 17.37 21.83 11.99
N GLU A 6 17.43 22.61 13.07
CA GLU A 6 18.68 22.86 13.81
C GLU A 6 19.31 21.58 14.35
N CYS A 7 18.47 20.62 14.79
CA CYS A 7 18.90 19.31 15.29
C CYS A 7 19.13 18.27 14.18
N PHE A 8 18.88 18.61 12.91
CA PHE A 8 19.08 17.67 11.82
C PHE A 8 20.57 17.52 11.51
N HIS A 9 20.93 16.37 10.94
CA HIS A 9 22.27 16.16 10.39
C HIS A 9 22.61 17.28 9.40
N PRO A 10 23.86 17.80 9.36
CA PRO A 10 24.24 18.94 8.53
C PRO A 10 23.77 18.84 7.08
N LEU A 11 23.92 17.68 6.43
CA LEU A 11 23.47 17.45 5.05
C LEU A 11 21.97 17.71 4.82
N LEU A 12 21.12 17.41 5.80
CA LEU A 12 19.68 17.65 5.72
C LEU A 12 19.34 19.09 6.12
N ARG A 13 20.10 19.66 7.06
CA ARG A 13 19.90 21.04 7.54
C ARG A 13 20.09 22.07 6.43
N VAL A 14 21.09 21.90 5.54
CA VAL A 14 21.34 22.84 4.41
C VAL A 14 20.12 23.01 3.51
N ILE A 15 19.29 21.98 3.36
CA ILE A 15 18.07 22.06 2.54
C ILE A 15 17.14 23.15 3.10
N PHE A 16 17.04 23.23 4.43
CA PHE A 16 16.18 24.19 5.11
C PHE A 16 16.84 25.55 5.32
N THR A 17 18.17 25.62 5.43
CA THR A 17 18.89 26.88 5.68
C THR A 17 19.31 27.60 4.40
N ASP A 18 19.74 26.86 3.38
CA ASP A 18 20.44 27.44 2.23
C ASP A 18 19.65 27.26 0.93
N ALA A 19 19.00 26.10 0.75
CA ALA A 19 18.27 25.80 -0.49
C ALA A 19 16.86 26.40 -0.51
N LEU A 20 16.22 26.56 0.65
CA LEU A 20 14.91 27.21 0.79
C LEU A 20 15.06 28.74 0.79
N PRO A 21 14.47 29.47 -0.18
CA PRO A 21 14.49 30.93 -0.18
C PRO A 21 13.71 31.52 0.99
N ASP A 22 14.09 32.69 1.51
CA ASP A 22 13.36 33.34 2.61
C ASP A 22 11.93 33.75 2.24
N ASN A 23 11.66 33.92 0.94
CA ASN A 23 10.34 34.22 0.40
C ASN A 23 9.57 32.99 -0.10
N HIS A 24 9.89 31.80 0.42
CA HIS A 24 9.19 30.57 0.04
C HIS A 24 7.70 30.63 0.40
N GLN A 25 6.86 29.94 -0.38
CA GLN A 25 5.44 29.74 -0.05
C GLN A 25 5.29 28.91 1.23
N PRO A 26 4.15 28.98 1.96
CA PRO A 26 3.93 28.17 3.15
C PRO A 26 4.25 26.69 2.93
N ILE A 27 5.02 26.11 3.83
CA ILE A 27 5.39 24.69 3.74
C ILE A 27 4.15 23.86 4.04
N LEU A 28 3.71 23.09 3.04
CA LEU A 28 2.61 22.16 3.21
C LEU A 28 3.08 20.97 4.04
N SER A 29 2.51 20.81 5.24
CA SER A 29 2.69 19.60 6.02
C SER A 29 1.77 18.52 5.48
N ILE A 30 2.36 17.49 4.85
CA ILE A 30 1.62 16.30 4.41
C ILE A 30 1.69 15.29 5.54
N ASN A 31 0.54 14.94 6.10
CA ASN A 31 0.46 13.82 7.04
C ASN A 31 0.53 12.53 6.24
N LEU A 32 1.69 11.87 6.29
CA LEU A 32 1.84 10.53 5.74
C LEU A 32 1.02 9.57 6.61
N GLN A 33 0.18 8.77 5.94
CA GLN A 33 -0.63 7.75 6.58
C GLN A 33 -0.44 6.43 5.84
N ASP A 34 -0.62 5.34 6.57
CA ASP A 34 -0.69 4.02 5.97
C ASP A 34 -1.86 3.99 4.99
N TRP A 35 -1.58 3.56 3.76
CA TRP A 35 -2.60 3.33 2.76
C TRP A 35 -2.71 1.84 2.48
N HIS A 36 -3.90 1.31 2.70
CA HIS A 36 -4.33 0.03 2.16
C HIS A 36 -5.82 0.09 1.87
N LEU A 37 -6.29 -0.73 0.93
CA LEU A 37 -7.68 -0.75 0.50
C LEU A 37 -8.63 -0.84 1.72
N PRO A 38 -9.49 0.16 2.00
CA PRO A 38 -10.29 0.17 3.21
C PRO A 38 -11.39 -0.91 3.17
N ALA A 39 -11.74 -1.44 4.35
CA ALA A 39 -12.86 -2.37 4.50
C ALA A 39 -14.20 -1.61 4.59
N VAL A 40 -14.21 -0.48 5.32
CA VAL A 40 -15.42 0.27 5.63
C VAL A 40 -15.14 1.79 5.56
N PRO A 41 -15.85 2.54 4.71
CA PRO A 41 -16.55 2.01 3.54
C PRO A 41 -15.55 1.38 2.57
N SER A 42 -15.92 0.30 1.87
CA SER A 42 -15.13 -0.12 0.72
C SER A 42 -15.25 0.93 -0.38
N PRO A 43 -14.22 1.13 -1.22
CA PRO A 43 -14.35 2.01 -2.37
C PRO A 43 -15.46 1.53 -3.31
N HIS A 44 -16.11 2.47 -3.99
CA HIS A 44 -17.11 2.15 -4.99
C HIS A 44 -16.43 1.58 -6.24
N ASN A 45 -16.56 0.28 -6.45
CA ASN A 45 -15.89 -0.47 -7.53
C ASN A 45 -16.77 -0.62 -8.81
N LEU A 46 -17.84 0.17 -8.94
CA LEU A 46 -18.78 0.14 -10.07
C LEU A 46 -19.33 -1.27 -10.36
N GLY A 47 -19.64 -2.05 -9.32
CA GLY A 47 -20.12 -3.43 -9.46
C GLY A 47 -19.03 -4.39 -9.92
N GLY A 48 -17.79 -4.16 -9.50
CA GLY A 48 -16.62 -4.95 -9.89
C GLY A 48 -16.02 -4.58 -11.25
N ARG A 49 -16.37 -3.43 -11.85
CA ARG A 49 -15.76 -2.98 -13.11
C ARG A 49 -14.42 -2.27 -12.92
N VAL A 50 -14.19 -1.75 -11.71
CA VAL A 50 -12.98 -0.98 -11.37
C VAL A 50 -12.42 -1.52 -10.08
N THR A 51 -11.14 -1.85 -10.05
CA THR A 51 -10.42 -2.19 -8.83
C THR A 51 -8.99 -1.66 -8.90
N VAL A 52 -8.23 -1.76 -7.82
CA VAL A 52 -6.83 -1.30 -7.73
C VAL A 52 -5.93 -2.44 -7.24
N THR A 53 -4.66 -2.41 -7.65
CA THR A 53 -3.64 -3.40 -7.30
C THR A 53 -2.33 -2.70 -6.92
N GLY A 54 -1.39 -3.46 -6.32
CA GLY A 54 -0.05 -2.96 -6.02
C GLY A 54 -0.06 -1.72 -5.13
N ASP A 55 0.82 -0.76 -5.39
CA ASP A 55 0.91 0.46 -4.58
C ASP A 55 -0.38 1.27 -4.56
N ALA A 56 -1.21 1.22 -5.61
CA ALA A 56 -2.52 1.88 -5.62
C ALA A 56 -3.49 1.25 -4.61
N ALA A 57 -3.31 -0.04 -4.29
CA ALA A 57 -4.10 -0.76 -3.30
C ALA A 57 -3.48 -0.78 -1.90
N HIS A 58 -2.15 -0.76 -1.78
CA HIS A 58 -1.44 -0.93 -0.51
C HIS A 58 0.02 -0.42 -0.54
N THR A 59 0.21 0.89 -0.70
CA THR A 59 1.55 1.50 -0.70
C THR A 59 2.32 1.19 0.60
N MET A 60 3.56 0.69 0.48
CA MET A 60 4.36 0.25 1.62
C MET A 60 5.66 1.04 1.76
N ALA A 61 6.14 1.20 2.99
CA ALA A 61 7.52 1.64 3.23
C ALA A 61 8.52 0.56 2.76
N MET A 62 9.69 0.98 2.28
CA MET A 62 10.66 0.10 1.60
C MET A 62 11.40 -0.91 2.50
N TYR A 63 11.16 -0.91 3.81
CA TYR A 63 12.02 -1.58 4.80
C TYR A 63 11.89 -3.10 4.87
N ARG A 64 10.92 -3.70 4.16
CA ARG A 64 10.84 -5.17 4.01
C ARG A 64 11.06 -5.67 2.59
N GLY A 65 11.03 -4.78 1.59
CA GLY A 65 11.20 -5.15 0.18
C GLY A 65 10.09 -6.05 -0.40
N GLU A 66 8.91 -6.11 0.23
CA GLU A 66 7.83 -7.05 -0.17
C GLU A 66 6.82 -6.46 -1.17
N GLY A 67 6.88 -5.16 -1.46
CA GLY A 67 5.88 -4.47 -2.30
C GLY A 67 5.68 -5.12 -3.67
N PHE A 68 6.77 -5.47 -4.36
CA PHE A 68 6.69 -6.15 -5.67
C PHE A 68 6.00 -7.52 -5.57
N ASN A 69 6.31 -8.30 -4.52
CA ASN A 69 5.71 -9.62 -4.35
C ASN A 69 4.20 -9.53 -4.10
N HIS A 70 3.76 -8.51 -3.33
CA HIS A 70 2.34 -8.24 -3.14
C HIS A 70 1.64 -7.83 -4.44
N ALA A 71 2.27 -6.97 -5.24
CA ALA A 71 1.75 -6.57 -6.55
C ALA A 71 1.65 -7.74 -7.53
N LEU A 72 2.64 -8.64 -7.54
CA LEU A 72 2.63 -9.83 -8.38
C LEU A 72 1.50 -10.81 -7.98
N LEU A 73 1.26 -10.98 -6.68
CA LEU A 73 0.13 -11.77 -6.19
C LEU A 73 -1.22 -11.13 -6.53
N ASP A 74 -1.32 -9.80 -6.49
CA ASP A 74 -2.53 -9.12 -6.95
C ASP A 74 -2.80 -9.40 -8.43
N ASP A 75 -1.77 -9.31 -9.27
CA ASP A 75 -1.88 -9.57 -10.71
C ASP A 75 -2.32 -11.01 -11.01
N TYR A 76 -1.73 -11.98 -10.31
CA TYR A 76 -2.13 -13.39 -10.41
C TYR A 76 -3.60 -13.60 -10.02
N TYR A 77 -4.03 -13.08 -8.87
CA TYR A 77 -5.41 -13.26 -8.41
C TYR A 77 -6.42 -12.48 -9.24
N LEU A 78 -6.08 -11.29 -9.71
CA LEU A 78 -6.93 -10.51 -10.59
C LEU A 78 -7.09 -11.18 -11.95
N THR A 79 -6.00 -11.71 -12.53
CA THR A 79 -6.06 -12.47 -13.78
C THR A 79 -6.95 -13.70 -13.63
N THR A 80 -6.77 -14.47 -12.56
CA THR A 80 -7.63 -15.62 -12.23
C THR A 80 -9.10 -15.21 -12.06
N ALA A 81 -9.37 -14.03 -11.47
CA ALA A 81 -10.71 -13.50 -11.33
C ALA A 81 -11.32 -13.13 -12.69
N ILE A 82 -10.55 -12.49 -13.57
CA ILE A 82 -10.98 -12.13 -14.92
C ILE A 82 -11.29 -13.39 -15.74
N GLU A 83 -10.44 -14.41 -15.69
CA GLU A 83 -10.69 -15.69 -16.36
C GLU A 83 -12.02 -16.31 -15.95
N LYS A 84 -12.36 -16.29 -14.66
CA LYS A 84 -13.64 -16.79 -14.14
C LYS A 84 -14.84 -15.99 -14.64
N ILE A 85 -14.69 -14.68 -14.82
CA ILE A 85 -15.78 -13.81 -15.30
C ILE A 85 -16.10 -14.12 -16.76
N TYR A 86 -15.09 -14.48 -17.55
CA TYR A 86 -15.22 -14.80 -18.98
C TYR A 86 -15.21 -16.30 -19.28
N ASP A 87 -15.40 -17.15 -18.27
CA ASP A 87 -15.48 -18.61 -18.45
C ASP A 87 -16.72 -18.93 -19.30
N PRO A 88 -16.60 -19.71 -20.40
CA PRO A 88 -17.74 -20.10 -21.23
C PRO A 88 -18.84 -20.86 -20.51
N ALA A 89 -18.57 -21.43 -19.33
CA ALA A 89 -19.56 -22.06 -18.46
C ALA A 89 -20.47 -21.05 -17.74
N VAL A 90 -20.09 -19.77 -17.68
CA VAL A 90 -20.95 -18.69 -17.19
C VAL A 90 -22.01 -18.41 -18.25
N PRO A 91 -23.32 -18.44 -17.91
CA PRO A 91 -24.38 -18.11 -18.86
C PRO A 91 -24.15 -16.72 -19.47
N ASP A 92 -24.30 -16.60 -20.79
CA ASP A 92 -24.24 -15.32 -21.52
C ASP A 92 -25.52 -14.50 -21.33
N ILE A 93 -25.86 -14.28 -20.06
CA ILE A 93 -26.96 -13.46 -19.59
C ILE A 93 -26.33 -12.31 -18.82
N ALA A 94 -26.60 -11.07 -19.26
CA ALA A 94 -25.93 -9.89 -18.72
C ALA A 94 -26.04 -9.76 -17.18
N GLU A 95 -27.15 -10.20 -16.60
CA GLU A 95 -27.36 -10.20 -15.15
C GLU A 95 -26.47 -11.22 -14.42
N ASP A 96 -26.35 -12.43 -14.98
CA ASP A 96 -25.50 -13.49 -14.42
C ASP A 96 -24.02 -13.09 -14.48
N ILE A 97 -23.57 -12.54 -15.62
CA ILE A 97 -22.20 -12.02 -15.77
C ILE A 97 -21.93 -10.90 -14.76
N ALA A 98 -22.88 -9.97 -14.58
CA ALA A 98 -22.72 -8.87 -13.62
C ALA A 98 -22.64 -9.37 -12.17
N ALA A 99 -23.42 -10.40 -11.81
CA ALA A 99 -23.38 -11.03 -10.49
C ALA A 99 -22.04 -11.76 -10.25
N VAL A 100 -21.56 -12.51 -11.24
CA VAL A 100 -20.25 -13.19 -11.19
C VAL A 100 -19.11 -12.18 -11.09
N GLN A 101 -19.12 -11.11 -11.89
CA GLN A 101 -18.12 -10.04 -11.82
C GLN A 101 -18.08 -9.39 -10.44
N LYS A 102 -19.24 -8.97 -9.93
CA LYS A 102 -19.33 -8.31 -8.63
C LYS A 102 -18.79 -9.20 -7.50
N SER A 103 -19.18 -10.47 -7.46
CA SER A 103 -18.77 -11.41 -6.41
C SER A 103 -17.29 -11.81 -6.51
N THR A 104 -16.79 -12.01 -7.73
CA THR A 104 -15.39 -12.41 -7.97
C THR A 104 -14.43 -11.26 -7.63
N ILE A 105 -14.75 -10.03 -8.05
CA ILE A 105 -13.93 -8.86 -7.74
C ILE A 105 -13.99 -8.52 -6.25
N ALA A 106 -15.14 -8.64 -5.60
CA ALA A 106 -15.23 -8.49 -4.15
C ALA A 106 -14.32 -9.47 -3.40
N THR A 107 -14.26 -10.72 -3.88
CA THR A 107 -13.37 -11.76 -3.31
C THR A 107 -11.90 -11.41 -3.50
N PHE A 108 -11.53 -10.94 -4.69
CA PHE A 108 -10.18 -10.44 -4.98
C PHE A 108 -9.80 -9.27 -4.05
N GLU A 109 -10.64 -8.23 -3.98
CA GLU A 109 -10.39 -7.02 -3.18
C GLU A 109 -10.25 -7.35 -1.69
N ASP A 110 -11.05 -8.30 -1.20
CA ASP A 110 -11.02 -8.75 0.17
C ASP A 110 -9.74 -9.54 0.50
N SER A 111 -9.23 -10.33 -0.44
CA SER A 111 -7.88 -10.89 -0.33
C SER A 111 -6.84 -9.77 -0.29
N ALA A 112 -6.82 -8.89 -1.30
CA ALA A 112 -5.85 -7.79 -1.44
C ALA A 112 -5.78 -6.93 -0.18
N ARG A 113 -6.94 -6.58 0.37
CA ARG A 113 -7.09 -5.83 1.62
C ARG A 113 -6.43 -6.51 2.80
N ARG A 114 -6.71 -7.80 3.04
CA ARG A 114 -6.15 -8.51 4.20
C ARG A 114 -4.63 -8.60 4.14
N ARG A 115 -4.07 -8.88 2.96
CA ARG A 115 -2.63 -8.98 2.77
C ARG A 115 -1.98 -7.60 2.90
N GLY A 116 -2.53 -6.59 2.22
CA GLY A 116 -2.05 -5.21 2.24
C GLY A 116 -2.05 -4.61 3.64
N ALA A 117 -3.13 -4.73 4.40
CA ALA A 117 -3.22 -4.16 5.75
C ALA A 117 -2.10 -4.66 6.69
N GLY A 118 -1.82 -5.96 6.66
CA GLY A 118 -0.73 -6.53 7.46
C GLY A 118 0.65 -6.09 6.96
N ALA A 119 0.86 -6.08 5.64
CA ALA A 119 2.15 -5.78 5.05
C ALA A 119 2.56 -4.31 5.20
N VAL A 120 1.62 -3.39 4.96
CA VAL A 120 1.83 -1.94 5.16
C VAL A 120 2.24 -1.65 6.60
N LYS A 121 1.50 -2.21 7.57
CA LYS A 121 1.83 -2.07 9.00
C LYS A 121 3.23 -2.60 9.31
N MET A 122 3.56 -3.82 8.86
CA MET A 122 4.87 -4.42 9.13
C MET A 122 6.02 -3.63 8.48
N CYS A 123 5.81 -3.08 7.28
CA CYS A 123 6.79 -2.23 6.62
C CYS A 123 7.02 -0.92 7.38
N ARG A 124 5.95 -0.32 7.92
CA ARG A 124 6.04 0.85 8.78
C ARG A 124 6.77 0.52 10.10
N ASP A 125 6.42 -0.57 10.75
CA ASP A 125 7.04 -0.96 12.02
C ASP A 125 8.54 -1.25 11.81
N ALA A 126 8.89 -1.97 10.72
CA ALA A 126 10.28 -2.15 10.30
C ALA A 126 11.00 -0.82 10.02
N SER A 127 10.30 0.16 9.42
CA SER A 127 10.84 1.51 9.23
C SER A 127 11.19 2.17 10.56
N PHE A 128 10.33 2.13 11.56
CA PHE A 128 10.62 2.74 12.85
C PHE A 128 11.77 2.03 13.58
N GLU A 129 11.75 0.70 13.62
CA GLU A 129 12.79 -0.10 14.26
C GLU A 129 14.19 0.21 13.72
N VAL A 130 14.36 0.36 12.40
CA VAL A 130 15.70 0.62 11.83
C VAL A 130 16.22 2.03 12.10
N HIS A 131 15.34 2.98 12.41
CA HIS A 131 15.75 4.34 12.80
C HIS A 131 16.03 4.45 14.30
N GLU A 132 15.61 3.47 15.09
CA GLU A 132 15.94 3.35 16.52
C GLU A 132 16.99 2.25 16.71
N TYR A 133 18.23 2.54 16.29
CA TYR A 133 19.33 1.55 16.26
C TYR A 133 19.46 0.70 17.54
N GLU A 134 19.30 1.31 18.71
CA GLU A 134 19.41 0.65 20.03
C GLU A 134 18.33 -0.43 20.28
N THR A 135 17.21 -0.38 19.55
CA THR A 135 16.08 -1.33 19.71
C THR A 135 16.13 -2.48 18.70
N LEU A 136 17.07 -2.46 17.75
CA LEU A 136 17.23 -3.52 16.76
C LEU A 136 17.71 -4.83 17.39
N SER A 137 17.01 -5.91 17.06
CA SER A 137 17.32 -7.26 17.54
C SER A 137 16.99 -8.31 16.47
N GLU A 138 17.26 -9.58 16.77
CA GLU A 138 16.84 -10.69 15.91
C GLU A 138 15.31 -10.83 15.80
N ALA A 139 14.57 -10.36 16.81
CA ALA A 139 13.12 -10.40 16.83
C ALA A 139 12.47 -9.26 16.02
N SER A 140 13.25 -8.26 15.61
CA SER A 140 12.76 -7.08 14.87
C SER A 140 11.99 -7.46 13.62
N THR A 141 10.89 -6.76 13.38
CA THR A 141 10.02 -6.91 12.22
C THR A 141 10.81 -6.87 10.92
N VAL A 142 11.83 -6.01 10.80
CA VAL A 142 12.69 -5.94 9.59
C VAL A 142 13.40 -7.27 9.24
N ARG A 143 13.61 -8.15 10.22
CA ARG A 143 14.28 -9.46 10.04
C ARG A 143 13.31 -10.64 9.90
N GLN A 144 12.03 -10.43 10.20
CA GLN A 144 11.03 -11.49 10.11
C GLN A 144 10.71 -11.81 8.65
N LYS A 145 10.79 -13.09 8.26
CA LYS A 145 10.32 -13.54 6.94
C LYS A 145 8.82 -13.82 7.01
N ARG A 146 8.07 -13.27 6.07
CA ARG A 146 6.67 -13.63 5.87
C ARG A 146 6.55 -14.42 4.57
N ILE A 147 5.88 -15.56 4.64
CA ILE A 147 5.47 -16.29 3.45
C ILE A 147 4.13 -15.68 3.02
N LEU A 148 4.10 -15.17 1.79
CA LEU A 148 2.93 -14.53 1.19
C LEU A 148 1.95 -15.55 0.61
#